data_AF-A0A558A2L3-F1
#
_entry.id   AF-A0A558A2L3-F1
#
_cell.length_a   1.000
_cell.length_b   1.000
_cell.length_c   1.000
_cell.angle_alpha   90.00
_cell.angle_beta   90.00
_cell.angle_gamma   90.00
#
_symmetry.space_group_name_H-M   'P 1'
#
loop_
_entity.id
_entity.type
_entity.pdbx_description
1 polymer ?
#
loop_
_entity_poly.entity_id
_entity_poly.type
_entity_poly.pdbx_seq_one_letter_code
_entity_poly.pdbx_strand_id
1 'polypeptide(L)'
;MTAASTPKGERRRATLVEAAAELLVEGGFDAIRHRAVAERAGLPLASTTYYFDSLEELITAAVELSGRRELSRGREQLDRIGTEPRGVDTVVELVLDQLLGEDSTYDAVLARYERLVTTGRRPYLRPVVHTMQGELYGLLKEIFARSGRPIDDKRVRQLIALVDGAVVNALIEADPDPRAVASAMLRDALT
;
A
#
# COMPACT_ATOMS: atom_id res chain seq x y z
N MET A 1 -14.10 26.02 12.83
CA MET A 1 -13.91 27.16 11.90
C MET A 1 -12.74 26.83 11.00
N THR A 2 -13.00 26.55 9.72
CA THR A 2 -11.97 26.25 8.73
C THR A 2 -11.28 27.55 8.33
N ALA A 3 -10.18 27.88 9.01
CA ALA A 3 -9.29 28.94 8.56
C ALA A 3 -8.82 28.62 7.14
N ALA A 4 -8.91 29.58 6.21
CA ALA A 4 -8.32 29.45 4.89
C ALA A 4 -6.85 29.03 5.06
N SER A 5 -6.53 27.82 4.58
CA SER A 5 -5.22 27.22 4.82
C SER A 5 -4.17 28.04 4.08
N THR A 6 -3.30 28.72 4.82
CA THR A 6 -2.17 29.42 4.19
C THR A 6 -1.23 28.37 3.58
N PRO A 7 -0.50 28.67 2.49
CA PRO A 7 0.47 27.73 1.92
C PRO A 7 1.51 27.23 2.94
N LYS A 8 1.81 28.04 3.96
CA LYS A 8 2.68 27.65 5.07
C LYS A 8 2.02 26.62 6.00
N GLY A 9 0.73 26.75 6.26
CA GLY A 9 -0.06 25.80 7.04
C GLY A 9 -0.18 24.45 6.34
N GLU A 10 -0.44 24.46 5.04
CA GLU A 10 -0.51 23.24 4.22
C GLU A 10 0.81 22.48 4.23
N ARG A 11 1.94 23.18 4.04
CA ARG A 11 3.27 22.56 4.13
C ARG A 11 3.52 21.91 5.49
N ARG A 12 3.17 22.58 6.59
CA ARG A 12 3.35 22.01 7.93
C ARG A 12 2.47 20.78 8.16
N ARG A 13 1.21 20.82 7.71
CA ARG A 13 0.33 19.65 7.76
C ARG A 13 0.93 18.50 6.95
N ALA A 14 1.40 18.77 5.73
CA ALA A 14 2.05 17.77 4.89
C ALA A 14 3.28 17.14 5.57
N THR A 15 4.18 17.92 6.16
CA THR A 15 5.34 17.41 6.90
C THR A 15 4.95 16.48 8.04
N LEU A 16 3.86 16.76 8.76
CA LEU A 16 3.34 15.86 9.80
C LEU A 16 2.81 14.54 9.21
N VAL A 17 2.10 14.59 8.07
CA VAL A 17 1.63 13.37 7.38
C VAL A 17 2.79 12.54 6.86
N GLU A 18 3.81 13.17 6.28
CA GLU A 18 5.03 12.51 5.80
C GLU A 18 5.74 11.78 6.94
N ALA A 19 5.98 12.47 8.05
CA ALA A 19 6.60 11.86 9.23
C ALA A 19 5.76 10.71 9.81
N ALA A 20 4.43 10.80 9.76
CA ALA A 20 3.54 9.72 10.19
C ALA A 20 3.53 8.52 9.22
N ALA A 21 3.62 8.77 7.91
CA ALA A 21 3.73 7.73 6.89
C ALA A 21 5.07 6.98 7.00
N GLU A 22 6.17 7.67 7.30
CA GLU A 22 7.47 7.05 7.57
C GLU A 22 7.40 6.11 8.79
N LEU A 23 6.78 6.55 9.89
CA LEU A 23 6.55 5.69 11.06
C LEU A 23 5.71 4.47 10.74
N LEU A 24 4.67 4.66 9.93
CA LEU A 24 3.81 3.57 9.52
C LEU A 24 4.64 2.48 8.82
N VAL A 25 5.56 2.89 7.96
CA VAL A 25 6.42 1.96 7.21
C VAL A 25 7.45 1.29 8.14
N GLU A 26 8.06 2.04 9.05
CA GLU A 26 9.14 1.55 9.93
C GLU A 26 8.66 0.68 11.09
N GLY A 27 7.54 1.03 11.72
CA GLY A 27 7.09 0.43 12.99
C GLY A 27 5.60 0.16 13.06
N GLY A 28 4.90 0.22 11.92
CA GLY A 28 3.46 0.00 11.84
C GLY A 28 2.66 1.07 12.58
N PHE A 29 1.38 0.77 12.80
CA PHE A 29 0.45 1.73 13.40
C PHE A 29 0.82 2.15 14.82
N ASP A 30 1.43 1.27 15.61
CA ASP A 30 1.72 1.52 17.03
C ASP A 30 2.89 2.51 17.21
N ALA A 31 3.69 2.70 16.16
CA ALA A 31 4.74 3.71 16.12
C ALA A 31 4.17 5.14 15.94
N ILE A 32 2.95 5.28 15.41
CA ILE A 32 2.31 6.59 15.19
C ILE A 32 1.74 7.12 16.50
N ARG A 33 2.42 8.12 17.06
CA ARG A 33 1.98 8.90 18.23
C ARG A 33 2.23 10.37 17.98
N HIS A 34 1.39 11.26 18.52
CA HIS A 34 1.55 12.71 18.36
C HIS A 34 2.99 13.19 18.63
N ARG A 35 3.58 12.75 19.75
CA ARG A 35 4.97 13.09 20.08
C ARG A 35 5.98 12.54 19.07
N ALA A 36 5.88 11.26 18.71
CA ALA A 36 6.78 10.62 17.76
C ALA A 36 6.70 11.23 16.35
N VAL A 37 5.52 11.71 15.95
CA VAL A 37 5.32 12.40 14.67
C VAL A 37 5.89 13.81 14.73
N ALA A 38 5.57 14.58 15.78
CA ALA A 38 6.08 15.94 15.93
C ALA A 38 7.61 15.99 15.96
N GLU A 39 8.23 15.05 16.68
CA GLU A 39 9.68 14.92 16.78
C GLU A 39 10.35 14.69 15.42
N ARG A 40 9.89 13.73 14.63
CA ARG A 40 10.45 13.46 13.30
C ARG A 40 10.14 14.54 12.28
N ALA A 41 8.97 15.17 12.38
CA ALA A 41 8.63 16.32 11.56
C ALA A 41 9.47 17.56 11.91
N GLY A 42 10.22 17.56 13.02
CA GLY A 42 10.93 18.74 13.51
C GLY A 42 9.99 19.88 13.88
N LEU A 43 8.77 19.55 14.33
CA LEU A 43 7.72 20.52 14.65
C LEU A 43 7.34 20.46 16.14
N PRO A 44 6.89 21.58 16.75
CA PRO A 44 6.39 21.56 18.12
C PRO A 44 5.22 20.58 18.27
N LEU A 45 5.12 19.90 19.42
CA LEU A 45 4.04 18.95 19.73
C LEU A 45 2.64 19.56 19.51
N ALA A 46 2.45 20.84 19.86
CA ALA A 46 1.20 21.55 19.65
C ALA A 46 0.75 21.60 18.17
N SER A 47 1.67 21.41 17.21
CA SER A 47 1.36 21.37 15.78
C SER A 47 0.47 20.18 15.44
N THR A 48 0.68 19.01 16.06
CA THR A 48 -0.13 17.83 15.72
C THR A 48 -1.59 18.02 16.12
N THR A 49 -1.84 18.59 17.29
CA THR A 49 -3.20 18.89 17.78
C THR A 49 -3.81 20.13 17.15
N TYR A 50 -2.99 20.98 16.51
CA TYR A 50 -3.47 22.12 15.74
C TYR A 50 -3.96 21.72 14.34
N TYR A 51 -3.30 20.76 13.68
CA TYR A 51 -3.61 20.34 12.31
C TYR A 51 -4.46 19.07 12.19
N PHE A 52 -4.58 18.29 13.26
CA PHE A 52 -5.38 17.07 13.30
C PHE A 52 -6.21 17.05 14.57
N ASP A 53 -7.51 16.80 14.40
CA ASP A 53 -8.48 16.74 15.50
C ASP A 53 -8.30 15.47 16.35
N SER A 54 -7.66 14.43 15.78
CA SER A 54 -7.38 13.17 16.46
C SER A 54 -6.16 12.45 15.90
N LEU A 55 -5.65 11.48 16.67
CA LEU A 55 -4.63 10.55 16.17
C LEU A 55 -5.18 9.69 15.02
N GLU A 56 -6.48 9.37 15.02
CA GLU A 56 -7.12 8.60 13.94
C GLU A 56 -7.11 9.35 12.61
N GLU A 57 -7.36 10.67 12.64
CA GLU A 57 -7.28 11.53 11.44
C GLU A 57 -5.84 11.54 10.88
N LEU A 58 -4.84 11.67 11.76
CA LEU A 58 -3.44 11.65 11.36
C LEU A 58 -3.03 10.29 10.78
N ILE A 59 -3.45 9.17 11.41
CA ILE A 59 -3.21 7.82 10.89
C ILE A 59 -3.89 7.64 9.54
N THR A 60 -5.13 8.12 9.38
CA THR A 60 -5.87 8.05 8.11
C THR A 60 -5.12 8.78 7.00
N ALA A 61 -4.64 10.00 7.28
CA ALA A 61 -3.84 10.76 6.32
C ALA A 61 -2.51 10.07 5.97
N ALA A 62 -1.86 9.43 6.95
CA ALA A 62 -0.62 8.69 6.74
C ALA A 62 -0.83 7.43 5.88
N VAL A 63 -1.91 6.67 6.12
CA VAL A 63 -2.31 5.52 5.30
C VAL A 63 -2.63 5.96 3.88
N GLU A 64 -3.41 7.04 3.73
CA GLU A 64 -3.74 7.61 2.43
C GLU A 64 -2.48 7.99 1.66
N LEU A 65 -1.58 8.77 2.28
CA LEU A 65 -0.32 9.16 1.63
C LEU A 65 0.51 7.94 1.22
N SER A 66 0.63 6.95 2.09
CA SER A 66 1.45 5.75 1.85
C SER A 66 0.96 4.98 0.64
N GLY A 67 -0.31 4.58 0.60
CA GLY A 67 -0.78 3.83 -0.55
C GLY A 67 -1.05 4.69 -1.79
N ARG A 68 -1.22 6.03 -1.68
CA ARG A 68 -1.14 6.93 -2.84
C ARG A 68 0.24 6.85 -3.49
N ARG A 69 1.32 6.85 -2.70
CA ARG A 69 2.69 6.65 -3.20
C ARG A 69 2.85 5.29 -3.87
N GLU A 70 2.31 4.22 -3.29
CA GLU A 70 2.33 2.88 -3.90
C GLU A 70 1.58 2.83 -5.24
N LEU A 71 0.35 3.35 -5.29
CA LEU A 71 -0.44 3.41 -6.52
C LEU A 71 0.21 4.28 -7.60
N SER A 72 0.81 5.41 -7.23
CA SER A 72 1.55 6.27 -8.15
C SER A 72 2.76 5.54 -8.75
N ARG A 73 3.56 4.86 -7.92
CA ARG A 73 4.69 4.05 -8.41
C ARG A 73 4.24 2.95 -9.37
N GLY A 74 3.15 2.28 -9.04
CA GLY A 74 2.55 1.25 -9.89
C GLY A 74 2.11 1.78 -11.26
N ARG A 75 1.48 2.97 -11.29
CA ARG A 75 1.11 3.66 -12.53
C ARG A 75 2.34 4.08 -13.34
N GLU A 76 3.34 4.66 -12.68
CA GLU A 76 4.62 5.04 -13.33
C GLU A 76 5.36 3.82 -13.90
N GLN A 77 5.33 2.68 -13.21
CA GLN A 77 5.85 1.42 -13.74
C GLN A 77 5.09 0.98 -14.99
N LEU A 78 3.76 1.05 -14.94
CA LEU A 78 2.91 0.66 -16.07
C LEU A 78 3.04 1.59 -17.29
N ASP A 79 3.29 2.87 -17.08
CA ASP A 79 3.48 3.86 -18.15
C ASP A 79 4.88 3.77 -18.79
N ARG A 80 5.88 3.28 -18.06
CA ARG A 80 7.21 2.97 -18.62
C ARG A 80 7.21 1.75 -19.53
N ILE A 81 6.22 0.87 -19.41
CA ILE A 81 6.15 -0.37 -20.17
C ILE A 81 5.20 -0.17 -21.35
N GLY A 82 5.67 -0.46 -22.56
CA GLY A 82 4.89 -0.37 -23.79
C GLY A 82 3.62 -1.24 -23.78
N THR A 83 2.80 -1.10 -24.82
CA THR A 83 1.50 -1.79 -24.96
C THR A 83 1.60 -3.15 -25.67
N GLU A 84 2.82 -3.64 -25.93
CA GLU A 84 3.01 -4.93 -26.56
C GLU A 84 2.47 -6.08 -25.68
N PRO A 85 1.84 -7.11 -26.27
CA PRO A 85 1.39 -8.29 -25.54
C PRO A 85 2.53 -8.91 -24.71
N ARG A 86 2.26 -9.17 -23.43
CA ARG A 86 3.29 -9.62 -22.49
C ARG A 86 3.21 -11.12 -22.25
N GLY A 87 4.38 -11.73 -22.05
CA GLY A 87 4.47 -13.09 -21.54
C GLY A 87 3.88 -13.20 -20.13
N VAL A 88 3.45 -14.41 -19.75
CA VAL A 88 2.85 -14.66 -18.43
C VAL A 88 3.79 -14.25 -17.30
N ASP A 89 5.09 -14.53 -17.42
CA ASP A 89 6.08 -14.18 -16.40
C ASP A 89 6.14 -12.67 -16.14
N THR A 90 6.09 -11.84 -17.18
CA THR A 90 6.08 -10.39 -17.02
C THR A 90 4.80 -9.93 -16.32
N VAL A 91 3.66 -10.54 -16.62
CA VAL A 91 2.39 -10.21 -15.93
C VAL A 91 2.45 -10.62 -14.46
N VAL A 92 3.01 -11.78 -14.14
CA VAL A 92 3.21 -12.25 -12.77
C VAL A 92 4.04 -11.23 -11.98
N GLU A 93 5.21 -10.84 -12.49
CA GLU A 93 6.06 -9.88 -11.80
C GLU A 93 5.38 -8.52 -11.61
N LEU A 94 4.68 -8.01 -12.64
CA LEU A 94 3.95 -6.75 -12.52
C LEU A 94 2.86 -6.80 -11.44
N VAL A 95 2.12 -7.90 -11.36
CA VAL A 95 1.08 -8.09 -10.34
C VAL A 95 1.70 -8.19 -8.95
N LEU A 96 2.79 -8.97 -8.80
CA LEU A 96 3.46 -9.12 -7.51
C LEU A 96 4.10 -7.81 -7.04
N ASP A 97 4.63 -6.99 -7.94
CA ASP A 97 5.12 -5.64 -7.57
C ASP A 97 4.02 -4.77 -6.99
N GLN A 98 2.78 -4.87 -7.51
CA GLN A 98 1.64 -4.12 -6.96
C GLN A 98 1.17 -4.66 -5.61
N LEU A 99 1.23 -5.99 -5.41
CA LEU A 99 0.68 -6.63 -4.22
C LEU A 99 1.67 -6.71 -3.07
N LEU A 100 2.95 -6.94 -3.37
CA LEU A 100 4.02 -7.20 -2.40
C LEU A 100 5.05 -6.07 -2.34
N GLY A 101 5.14 -5.24 -3.38
CA GLY A 101 6.18 -4.21 -3.52
C GLY A 101 7.43 -4.75 -4.21
N GLU A 102 8.35 -3.84 -4.55
CA GLU A 102 9.62 -4.16 -5.22
C GLU A 102 10.62 -4.82 -4.24
N ASP A 103 10.66 -4.37 -2.98
CA ASP A 103 11.39 -5.06 -1.92
C ASP A 103 10.61 -6.30 -1.49
N SER A 104 11.18 -7.45 -1.83
CA SER A 104 10.60 -8.77 -1.60
C SER A 104 11.39 -9.60 -0.61
N THR A 105 12.25 -8.94 0.19
CA THR A 105 12.86 -9.59 1.34
C THR A 105 11.79 -10.13 2.28
N TYR A 106 12.10 -11.24 2.96
CA TYR A 106 11.19 -11.85 3.92
C TYR A 106 10.63 -10.83 4.93
N ASP A 107 11.50 -10.00 5.50
CA ASP A 107 11.12 -8.98 6.49
C ASP A 107 10.21 -7.89 5.89
N ALA A 108 10.45 -7.46 4.65
CA ALA A 108 9.59 -6.49 3.98
C ALA A 108 8.19 -7.03 3.71
N VAL A 109 8.10 -8.29 3.26
CA VAL A 109 6.83 -8.98 3.04
C VAL A 109 6.10 -9.20 4.37
N LEU A 110 6.80 -9.66 5.41
CA LEU A 110 6.22 -9.85 6.74
C LEU A 110 5.65 -8.54 7.30
N ALA A 111 6.44 -7.47 7.30
CA ALA A 111 6.01 -6.15 7.78
C ALA A 111 4.79 -5.62 6.99
N ARG A 112 4.72 -5.90 5.69
CA ARG A 112 3.55 -5.56 4.86
C ARG A 112 2.30 -6.30 5.34
N TYR A 113 2.37 -7.62 5.54
CA TYR A 113 1.22 -8.41 5.99
C TYR A 113 0.81 -8.09 7.42
N GLU A 114 1.75 -7.77 8.31
CA GLU A 114 1.44 -7.27 9.66
C GLU A 114 0.60 -5.99 9.59
N ARG A 115 0.96 -5.02 8.73
CA ARG A 115 0.18 -3.80 8.51
C ARG A 115 -1.20 -4.08 7.90
N LEU A 116 -1.26 -4.95 6.90
CA LEU A 116 -2.53 -5.31 6.25
C LEU A 116 -3.52 -5.92 7.24
N VAL A 117 -3.09 -6.92 8.01
CA VAL A 117 -3.95 -7.63 8.97
C VAL A 117 -4.37 -6.70 10.12
N THR A 118 -3.46 -5.85 10.61
CA THR A 118 -3.78 -4.91 11.70
C THR A 118 -4.70 -3.77 11.27
N THR A 119 -4.85 -3.49 9.98
CA THR A 119 -5.81 -2.51 9.46
C THR A 119 -7.25 -2.86 9.83
N GLY A 120 -7.62 -4.15 9.84
CA GLY A 120 -8.97 -4.62 10.19
C GLY A 120 -9.42 -4.25 11.62
N ARG A 121 -8.48 -3.95 12.51
CA ARG A 121 -8.74 -3.50 13.89
C ARG A 121 -9.06 -2.00 14.00
N ARG A 122 -9.06 -1.27 12.88
CA ARG A 122 -9.21 0.19 12.81
C ARG A 122 -10.38 0.57 11.90
N PRO A 123 -11.64 0.49 12.40
CA PRO A 123 -12.83 0.72 11.57
C PRO A 123 -12.88 2.09 10.87
N TYR A 124 -12.25 3.11 11.46
CA TYR A 124 -12.15 4.45 10.87
C TYR A 124 -11.35 4.49 9.56
N LEU A 125 -10.51 3.48 9.29
CA LEU A 125 -9.76 3.36 8.02
C LEU A 125 -10.58 2.77 6.87
N ARG A 126 -11.78 2.22 7.13
CA ARG A 126 -12.59 1.57 6.09
C ARG A 126 -12.82 2.46 4.85
N PRO A 127 -13.16 3.76 4.96
CA PRO A 127 -13.41 4.59 3.79
C PRO A 127 -12.17 4.78 2.90
N VAL A 128 -11.01 5.03 3.51
CA VAL A 128 -9.74 5.21 2.77
C VAL A 128 -9.29 3.89 2.15
N VAL A 129 -9.36 2.78 2.90
CA VAL A 129 -9.00 1.45 2.39
C VAL A 129 -9.89 1.03 1.22
N HIS A 130 -11.20 1.24 1.30
CA HIS A 130 -12.11 0.90 0.21
C HIS A 130 -11.80 1.70 -1.07
N THR A 131 -11.52 3.00 -0.93
CA THR A 131 -11.11 3.84 -2.06
C THR A 131 -9.84 3.29 -2.71
N MET A 132 -8.82 3.00 -1.91
CA MET A 132 -7.53 2.53 -2.40
C MET A 132 -7.59 1.13 -3.01
N GLN A 133 -8.43 0.23 -2.45
CA GLN A 133 -8.70 -1.08 -3.04
C GLN A 133 -9.32 -0.96 -4.44
N GLY A 134 -10.27 -0.04 -4.63
CA GLY A 134 -10.84 0.22 -5.95
C GLY A 134 -9.79 0.69 -6.96
N GLU A 135 -8.88 1.58 -6.54
CA GLU A 135 -7.79 2.05 -7.38
C GLU A 135 -6.76 0.96 -7.72
N LEU A 136 -6.42 0.11 -6.75
CA LEU A 136 -5.56 -1.06 -6.95
C LEU A 136 -6.21 -2.05 -7.93
N TYR A 137 -7.52 -2.32 -7.80
CA TYR A 137 -8.23 -3.22 -8.71
C TYR A 137 -8.23 -2.66 -10.13
N GLY A 138 -8.44 -1.35 -10.28
CA GLY A 138 -8.32 -0.67 -11.57
C GLY A 138 -6.93 -0.85 -12.18
N LEU A 139 -5.87 -0.66 -11.39
CA LEU A 139 -4.49 -0.83 -11.84
C LEU A 139 -4.18 -2.27 -12.28
N LEU A 140 -4.62 -3.27 -11.51
CA LEU A 140 -4.44 -4.67 -11.86
C LEU A 140 -5.18 -5.02 -13.17
N LYS A 141 -6.42 -4.55 -13.34
CA LYS A 141 -7.16 -4.75 -14.60
C LYS A 141 -6.44 -4.13 -15.79
N GLU A 142 -5.85 -2.95 -15.62
CA GLU A 142 -5.07 -2.29 -16.67
C GLU A 142 -3.81 -3.08 -17.02
N ILE A 143 -3.10 -3.65 -16.04
CA ILE A 143 -1.94 -4.55 -16.28
C ILE A 143 -2.37 -5.72 -17.18
N PHE A 144 -3.48 -6.37 -16.84
CA PHE A 144 -4.02 -7.50 -17.60
C PHE A 144 -4.51 -7.11 -18.99
N ALA A 145 -5.21 -5.98 -19.11
CA ALA A 145 -5.70 -5.45 -20.39
C ALA A 145 -4.54 -5.11 -21.34
N ARG A 146 -3.52 -4.37 -20.88
CA ARG A 146 -2.31 -4.04 -21.66
C ARG A 146 -1.49 -5.28 -22.05
N SER A 147 -1.67 -6.38 -21.33
CA SER A 147 -1.00 -7.66 -21.61
C SER A 147 -1.81 -8.57 -22.56
N GLY A 148 -2.92 -8.07 -23.13
CA GLY A 148 -3.78 -8.82 -24.06
C GLY A 148 -4.68 -9.87 -23.39
N ARG A 149 -4.87 -9.78 -22.06
CA ARG A 149 -5.60 -10.78 -21.25
C ARG A 149 -6.57 -10.08 -20.29
N PRO A 150 -7.57 -9.33 -20.79
CA PRO A 150 -8.48 -8.59 -19.91
C PRO A 150 -9.20 -9.54 -18.95
N ILE A 151 -9.33 -9.11 -17.69
CA ILE A 151 -10.00 -9.88 -16.63
C ILE A 151 -11.12 -9.06 -15.98
N ASP A 152 -12.12 -9.76 -15.45
CA ASP A 152 -13.23 -9.15 -14.70
C ASP A 152 -12.88 -8.96 -13.21
N ASP A 153 -13.74 -8.24 -12.49
CA ASP A 153 -13.55 -7.93 -11.06
C ASP A 153 -13.57 -9.19 -10.17
N LYS A 154 -14.22 -10.27 -10.63
CA LYS A 154 -14.23 -11.54 -9.92
C LYS A 154 -12.84 -12.18 -10.02
N ARG A 155 -12.24 -12.20 -11.20
CA ARG A 155 -10.92 -12.78 -11.43
C ARG A 155 -9.83 -11.98 -10.73
N VAL A 156 -9.90 -10.65 -10.71
CA VAL A 156 -8.98 -9.81 -9.91
C VAL A 156 -9.00 -10.24 -8.44
N ARG A 157 -10.20 -10.34 -7.84
CA ARG A 157 -10.36 -10.80 -6.45
C ARG A 157 -9.81 -12.19 -6.20
N GLN A 158 -9.99 -13.11 -7.14
CA GLN A 158 -9.45 -14.47 -7.04
C GLN A 158 -7.92 -14.48 -7.04
N LEU A 159 -7.28 -13.69 -7.92
CA LEU A 159 -5.82 -13.64 -8.01
C LEU A 159 -5.20 -12.97 -6.78
N ILE A 160 -5.82 -11.92 -6.24
CA ILE A 160 -5.38 -11.31 -4.98
C ILE A 160 -5.48 -12.32 -3.84
N ALA A 161 -6.63 -13.01 -3.70
CA ALA A 161 -6.82 -14.01 -2.66
C ALA A 161 -5.83 -15.19 -2.79
N LEU A 162 -5.48 -15.58 -4.02
CA LEU A 162 -4.47 -16.61 -4.29
C LEU A 162 -3.08 -16.16 -3.82
N VAL A 163 -2.66 -14.95 -4.20
CA VAL A 163 -1.37 -14.37 -3.78
C VAL A 163 -1.33 -14.22 -2.26
N ASP A 164 -2.36 -13.64 -1.65
CA ASP A 164 -2.45 -13.45 -0.21
C ASP A 164 -2.41 -14.78 0.55
N GLY A 165 -3.15 -15.78 0.08
CA GLY A 165 -3.12 -17.11 0.68
C GLY A 165 -1.75 -17.78 0.55
N ALA A 166 -1.10 -17.66 -0.61
CA ALA A 166 0.23 -18.21 -0.84
C ALA A 166 1.27 -17.57 0.09
N VAL A 167 1.28 -16.24 0.20
CA VAL A 167 2.21 -15.53 1.08
C VAL A 167 1.95 -15.83 2.55
N VAL A 168 0.69 -15.81 3.00
CA VAL A 168 0.37 -16.12 4.40
C VAL A 168 0.81 -17.53 4.78
N ASN A 169 0.59 -18.53 3.91
CA ASN A 169 1.06 -19.89 4.17
C ASN A 169 2.59 -19.97 4.20
N ALA A 170 3.28 -19.32 3.26
CA ALA A 170 4.74 -19.26 3.24
C ALA A 170 5.32 -18.63 4.52
N LEU A 171 4.71 -17.55 5.03
CA LEU A 171 5.09 -16.92 6.30
C LEU A 171 4.84 -17.85 7.50
N ILE A 172 3.74 -18.61 7.52
CA ILE A 172 3.45 -19.60 8.57
C ILE A 172 4.50 -20.71 8.58
N GLU A 173 4.95 -21.14 7.40
CA GLU A 173 5.96 -22.18 7.23
C GLU A 173 7.39 -21.67 7.41
N ALA A 174 7.57 -20.35 7.62
CA ALA A 174 8.86 -19.67 7.64
C ALA A 174 9.69 -19.94 6.38
N ASP A 175 9.02 -20.02 5.22
CA ASP A 175 9.69 -20.11 3.92
C ASP A 175 10.51 -18.82 3.69
N PRO A 176 11.80 -18.92 3.31
CA PRO A 176 12.66 -17.76 3.16
C PRO A 176 12.27 -16.85 1.97
N ASP A 177 11.43 -17.32 1.03
CA ASP A 177 11.01 -16.56 -0.15
C ASP A 177 9.49 -16.65 -0.41
N PRO A 178 8.66 -15.94 0.40
CA PRO A 178 7.21 -15.91 0.20
C PRO A 178 6.78 -15.38 -1.17
N ARG A 179 7.60 -14.51 -1.79
CA ARG A 179 7.31 -13.96 -3.12
C ARG A 179 7.45 -15.04 -4.19
N ALA A 180 8.48 -15.90 -4.13
CA ALA A 180 8.64 -17.00 -5.06
C ALA A 180 7.47 -17.98 -4.98
N VAL A 181 6.99 -18.29 -3.76
CA VAL A 181 5.80 -19.13 -3.56
C VAL A 181 4.57 -18.51 -4.24
N ALA A 182 4.32 -17.21 -4.03
CA ALA A 182 3.23 -16.50 -4.67
C ALA A 182 3.39 -16.43 -6.21
N SER A 183 4.62 -16.26 -6.72
CA SER A 183 4.93 -16.25 -8.15
C SER A 183 4.61 -17.58 -8.82
N ALA A 184 4.98 -18.70 -8.20
CA ALA A 184 4.64 -20.03 -8.69
C ALA A 184 3.11 -20.22 -8.78
N MET A 185 2.39 -19.93 -7.70
CA MET A 185 0.92 -20.05 -7.66
C MET A 185 0.23 -19.16 -8.70
N LEU A 186 0.68 -17.90 -8.83
CA LEU A 186 0.10 -16.96 -9.78
C LEU A 186 0.40 -17.35 -11.22
N ARG A 187 1.60 -17.85 -11.52
CA ARG A 187 1.98 -18.36 -12.85
C ARG A 187 1.07 -19.52 -13.26
N ASP A 188 0.91 -20.52 -12.39
CA ASP A 188 0.06 -21.69 -12.66
C ASP A 188 -1.40 -21.31 -12.89
N ALA A 189 -1.90 -20.26 -12.22
CA ALA A 189 -3.25 -19.76 -12.42
C ALA A 189 -3.45 -18.98 -13.74
N LEU A 190 -2.37 -18.59 -14.43
CA LEU A 190 -2.41 -17.78 -15.66
C LEU A 190 -2.05 -18.56 -16.93
N THR A 191 -1.49 -19.76 -16.79
CA THR A 191 -1.25 -20.74 -17.86
C THR A 191 -2.45 -21.63 -18.09
#